data_AF-A0A1H4HUK9-F1
#
_entry.id   AF-A0A1H4HUK9-F1
#
_cell.length_a   1.000
_cell.length_b   1.000
_cell.length_c   1.000
_cell.angle_alpha   90.00
_cell.angle_beta   90.00
_cell.angle_gamma   90.00
#
_symmetry.space_group_name_H-M   'P 1'
#
loop_
_entity.id
_entity.type
_entity.pdbx_description
1 polymer ?
#
loop_
_entity_poly.entity_id
_entity_poly.type
_entity_poly.pdbx_seq_one_letter_code
_entity_poly.pdbx_strand_id
1 'polypeptide(L)' 'MKIEIKHILTGAILFAHVTDANSIAVTVKAAVASSANLGGANLGGANLGGANLYGANLEGANLRGA' A
#
# COMPACT_ATOMS: atom_id res chain seq x y z
N MET A 1 4.76 15.18 -1.58
CA MET A 1 5.74 14.10 -1.36
C MET A 1 5.39 12.91 -2.25
N LYS A 2 6.38 12.15 -2.74
CA LYS A 2 6.13 10.87 -3.43
C LYS A 2 6.22 9.74 -2.41
N ILE A 3 5.19 8.90 -2.35
CA ILE A 3 5.16 7.67 -1.55
C ILE A 3 5.13 6.48 -2.51
N GLU A 4 5.91 5.45 -2.21
CA GLU A 4 6.01 4.23 -3.01
C GLU A 4 5.68 3.02 -2.15
N ILE A 5 4.75 2.18 -2.62
CA ILE A 5 4.53 0.85 -2.07
C ILE A 5 5.43 -0.11 -2.85
N LYS A 6 6.28 -0.83 -2.11
CA LYS A 6 7.28 -1.73 -2.71
C LYS A 6 6.99 -3.18 -2.36
N HIS A 7 7.31 -4.05 -3.30
CA HIS A 7 7.29 -5.49 -3.09
C HIS A 7 8.42 -5.89 -2.13
N ILE A 8 8.12 -6.72 -1.14
CA ILE A 8 9.04 -7.11 -0.05
C ILE A 8 10.28 -7.80 -0.60
N LEU A 9 10.11 -8.78 -1.49
CA LEU A 9 11.21 -9.62 -1.98
C LEU A 9 12.04 -8.97 -3.09
N THR A 10 11.39 -8.35 -4.07
CA THR A 10 12.05 -7.84 -5.28
C THR A 10 12.41 -6.36 -5.19
N GLY A 11 11.84 -5.62 -4.24
CA GLY A 11 11.97 -4.16 -4.15
C GLY A 11 11.25 -3.39 -5.25
N ALA A 12 10.53 -4.07 -6.16
CA ALA A 12 9.79 -3.44 -7.25
C ALA A 12 8.73 -2.47 -6.70
N ILE A 13 8.53 -1.34 -7.38
CA ILE A 13 7.46 -0.40 -7.05
C ILE A 13 6.15 -1.00 -7.59
N LEU A 14 5.24 -1.31 -6.67
CA LEU A 14 3.90 -1.82 -6.99
C LEU A 14 2.93 -0.66 -7.27
N PHE A 15 3.10 0.44 -6.54
CA PHE A 15 2.31 1.64 -6.72
C PHE A 15 3.09 2.86 -6.23
N ALA A 16 2.95 3.99 -6.92
CA ALA A 16 3.52 5.25 -6.49
C ALA A 16 2.45 6.34 -6.55
N HIS A 17 2.40 7.17 -5.51
CA HIS A 17 1.43 8.23 -5.39
C HIS A 17 2.11 9.52 -4.95
N VAL A 18 1.84 10.60 -5.66
CA VAL A 18 2.24 11.94 -5.24
C VAL A 18 1.09 12.55 -4.47
N THR A 19 1.32 12.83 -3.19
CA THR A 19 0.31 13.41 -2.28
C THR A 19 0.98 14.41 -1.35
N ASP A 20 0.21 15.36 -0.85
CA ASP A 20 0.61 16.26 0.24
C ASP A 20 0.49 15.59 1.62
N ALA A 21 -0.28 14.51 1.73
CA ALA A 21 -0.45 13.75 2.96
C ALA A 21 0.79 12.90 3.30
N ASN A 22 1.26 12.97 4.54
CA ASN A 22 2.39 12.18 5.02
C ASN A 22 1.99 10.79 5.53
N SER A 23 1.01 10.14 4.89
CA SER A 23 0.47 8.85 5.32
C SER A 23 0.44 7.82 4.21
N ILE A 24 1.03 6.66 4.47
CA ILE A 24 0.98 5.50 3.58
C ILE A 24 -0.46 5.02 3.33
N ALA A 25 -1.38 5.26 4.27
CA ALA A 25 -2.79 4.88 4.12
C ALA A 25 -3.47 5.60 2.95
N VAL A 26 -3.11 6.86 2.68
CA VAL A 26 -3.62 7.60 1.52
C VAL A 26 -3.14 6.95 0.22
N THR A 27 -1.90 6.50 0.20
CA THR A 27 -1.32 5.79 -0.96
C THR A 27 -1.95 4.42 -1.16
N VAL A 28 -2.22 3.67 -0.08
CA VAL A 28 -2.94 2.40 -0.14
C VAL A 28 -4.37 2.61 -0.64
N LYS A 29 -5.09 3.64 -0.15
CA LYS A 29 -6.43 3.98 -0.63
C LYS A 29 -6.43 4.30 -2.13
N ALA A 30 -5.46 5.08 -2.60
CA ALA A 30 -5.30 5.39 -4.03
C ALA A 30 -4.99 4.14 -4.86
N ALA A 31 -4.17 3.22 -4.34
CA ALA A 31 -3.90 1.94 -4.98
C ALA A 31 -5.16 1.07 -5.08
N VAL A 32 -5.94 0.95 -4.00
CA VAL A 32 -7.21 0.20 -3.99
C VAL A 32 -8.23 0.81 -4.95
N ALA A 33 -8.36 2.14 -4.96
CA ALA A 33 -9.27 2.86 -5.85
C ALA A 33 -8.92 2.70 -7.35
N SER A 34 -7.65 2.41 -7.67
CA SER A 34 -7.18 2.14 -9.03
C SER A 34 -7.06 0.64 -9.34
N SER A 35 -7.54 -0.23 -8.44
CA SER A 35 -7.43 -1.69 -8.56
C SER A 35 -5.98 -2.17 -8.75
N ALA A 36 -5.01 -1.47 -8.18
CA ALA A 36 -3.60 -1.85 -8.25
C ALA A 36 -3.36 -3.17 -7.51
N ASN A 37 -2.46 -4.00 -8.04
CA ASN A 37 -2.02 -5.23 -7.39
C ASN A 37 -1.00 -4.89 -6.28
N LEU A 38 -1.38 -5.11 -5.02
CA LEU A 38 -0.52 -4.94 -3.85
C LEU A 38 0.02 -6.28 -3.32
N GLY A 39 -0.02 -7.34 -4.13
CA GLY A 39 0.56 -8.63 -3.80
C GLY A 39 2.04 -8.50 -3.45
N GLY A 40 2.44 -9.09 -2.32
CA GLY A 40 3.79 -8.99 -1.79
C GLY A 40 4.20 -7.61 -1.29
N ALA A 41 3.28 -6.66 -1.11
CA ALA A 41 3.58 -5.31 -0.64
C ALA A 41 4.12 -5.28 0.80
N ASN A 42 5.10 -4.42 1.07
CA ASN A 42 5.54 -4.14 2.44
C ASN A 42 4.67 -3.03 3.06
N LEU A 43 3.70 -3.41 3.88
CA LEU A 43 2.80 -2.51 4.61
C LEU A 43 2.94 -2.69 6.13
N GLY A 44 4.02 -3.31 6.63
CA GLY A 44 4.20 -3.57 8.06
C GLY A 44 4.32 -2.27 8.86
N GLY A 45 3.61 -2.19 9.99
CA GLY A 45 3.58 -1.00 10.85
C GLY A 45 2.83 0.21 10.25
N ALA A 46 2.24 0.07 9.06
CA ALA A 46 1.48 1.14 8.42
C ALA A 46 0.18 1.38 9.20
N ASN A 47 -0.11 2.60 9.65
CA ASN A 47 -1.44 2.87 10.20
C ASN A 47 -2.50 2.84 9.08
N LEU A 48 -3.18 1.71 8.89
CA LEU A 48 -4.26 1.54 7.91
C LEU A 48 -5.66 1.66 8.54
N GLY A 49 -5.76 2.19 9.77
CA GLY A 49 -7.02 2.38 10.48
C GLY A 49 -8.06 3.11 9.64
N GLY A 50 -9.21 2.47 9.41
CA GLY A 50 -10.31 3.02 8.62
C GLY A 50 -10.05 3.07 7.10
N ALA A 51 -9.02 2.40 6.59
CA ALA A 51 -8.88 2.18 5.15
C ALA A 51 -9.84 1.08 4.67
N ASN A 52 -10.61 1.37 3.61
CA ASN A 52 -11.37 0.33 2.93
C ASN A 52 -10.46 -0.40 1.94
N LEU A 53 -10.10 -1.65 2.27
CA LEU A 53 -9.28 -2.53 1.44
C LEU A 53 -10.09 -3.63 0.76
N TYR A 54 -11.43 -3.48 0.73
CA TYR A 54 -12.31 -4.47 0.12
C TYR A 54 -11.95 -4.69 -1.35
N GLY A 55 -11.68 -5.95 -1.73
CA GLY A 55 -11.30 -6.33 -3.09
C GLY A 55 -9.85 -6.07 -3.48
N ALA A 56 -9.02 -5.52 -2.58
CA ALA A 56 -7.60 -5.32 -2.85
C ALA A 56 -6.85 -6.66 -2.91
N ASN A 57 -5.99 -6.87 -3.92
CA ASN A 57 -5.06 -7.99 -3.90
C ASN A 57 -3.91 -7.68 -2.92
N LEU A 58 -3.89 -8.35 -1.78
CA LEU A 58 -2.87 -8.27 -0.74
C LEU A 58 -2.18 -9.63 -0.51
N GLU A 59 -2.27 -10.55 -1.46
CA GLU A 59 -1.66 -11.88 -1.34
C GLU A 59 -0.15 -11.76 -1.05
N GLY A 60 0.30 -12.36 0.05
CA GLY A 60 1.71 -12.29 0.47
C GLY A 60 2.19 -10.91 0.95
N ALA A 61 1.31 -9.91 1.07
CA ALA A 61 1.69 -8.62 1.63
C ALA A 61 2.01 -8.73 3.13
N ASN A 62 3.01 -7.97 3.59
CA ASN A 62 3.33 -7.87 5.00
C ASN A 62 2.41 -6.84 5.65
N LEU A 63 1.46 -7.31 6.46
CA LEU A 63 0.52 -6.49 7.22
C LEU A 63 0.81 -6.53 8.73
N ARG A 64 2.00 -6.99 9.14
CA ARG A 64 2.32 -7.11 10.57
C ARG A 64 2.31 -5.73 11.21
N GLY A 65 1.38 -5.52 12.15
CA GLY A 65 1.22 -4.25 12.87
C GLY A 65 0.61 -3.12 12.04
N ALA A 66 -0.05 -3.46 10.93
CA ALA A 66 -0.81 -2.51 10.13
C ALA A 66 -2.20 -2.19 10.72
#